data_AF-A0A1H9WER3-F1
#
_entry.id   AF-A0A1H9WER3-F1
#
_cell.length_a   1.000
_cell.length_b   1.000
_cell.length_c   1.000
_cell.angle_alpha   90.00
_cell.angle_beta   90.00
_cell.angle_gamma   90.00
#
_symmetry.space_group_name_H-M   'P 1'
#
loop_
_entity.id
_entity.type
_entity.pdbx_description
1 polymer ?
#
loop_
_entity_poly.entity_id
_entity_poly.type
_entity_poly.pdbx_seq_one_letter_code
_entity_poly.pdbx_strand_id
1 'polypeptide(L)'
;MKKVKKEVADKYFKTRVTMIAIFLFIGFLVSFGVVFFAEQINESGVYIMGMPAHYYMGAQGAVVTFIVLLFLNAVINDRVDKKFGIDESRNEQISKTGTDH
;
A
#
# COMPACT_ATOMS: atom_id res chain seq x y z
N MET A 1 8.08 -31.33 -6.51
CA MET A 1 7.99 -29.92 -6.10
C MET A 1 9.04 -29.65 -5.02
N LYS A 2 10.03 -28.77 -5.27
CA LYS A 2 10.95 -28.33 -4.20
C LYS A 2 10.11 -27.59 -3.16
N LYS A 3 9.91 -28.18 -1.98
CA LYS A 3 9.18 -27.53 -0.88
C LYS A 3 9.93 -26.24 -0.55
N VAL A 4 9.29 -25.09 -0.74
CA VAL A 4 9.80 -23.82 -0.21
C VAL A 4 10.09 -24.07 1.27
N LYS A 5 11.31 -23.78 1.71
CA LYS A 5 11.68 -23.99 3.12
C LYS A 5 10.66 -23.22 3.98
N LYS A 6 9.99 -23.91 4.90
CA LYS A 6 8.88 -23.38 5.70
C LYS A 6 9.23 -22.02 6.34
N GLU A 7 10.46 -21.88 6.82
CA GLU A 7 10.98 -20.63 7.39
C GLU A 7 10.97 -19.43 6.43
N VAL A 8 11.21 -19.65 5.12
CA VAL A 8 11.18 -18.59 4.11
C VAL A 8 9.74 -18.17 3.82
N ALA A 9 8.82 -19.13 3.75
CA ALA A 9 7.39 -18.86 3.56
C ALA A 9 6.79 -18.09 4.75
N ASP A 10 7.15 -18.46 5.98
CA ASP A 10 6.68 -17.78 7.19
C ASP A 10 7.19 -16.33 7.26
N LYS A 11 8.47 -16.08 6.94
CA LYS A 11 9.06 -14.73 6.86
C LYS A 11 8.40 -13.88 5.78
N TYR A 12 8.10 -14.47 4.63
CA TYR A 12 7.43 -13.81 3.53
C TYR A 12 6.00 -13.39 3.92
N PHE A 13 5.23 -14.32 4.49
CA PHE A 13 3.88 -14.06 4.96
C PHE A 13 3.85 -12.96 6.02
N LYS A 14 4.72 -13.05 7.03
CA LYS A 14 4.84 -12.00 8.06
C LYS A 14 5.13 -10.64 7.44
N THR A 15 6.04 -10.57 6.46
CA THR A 15 6.38 -9.32 5.77
C THR A 15 5.16 -8.72 5.07
N ARG A 16 4.40 -9.52 4.33
CA ARG A 16 3.16 -9.07 3.65
C ARG A 16 2.11 -8.59 4.64
N VAL A 17 1.88 -9.33 5.73
CA VAL A 17 0.92 -8.92 6.78
C VAL A 17 1.34 -7.61 7.43
N THR A 18 2.63 -7.43 7.74
CA THR A 18 3.14 -6.16 8.29
C THR A 18 2.91 -4.99 7.31
N MET A 19 3.06 -5.20 6.01
CA MET A 19 2.78 -4.16 5.01
C MET A 19 1.31 -3.77 4.96
N ILE A 20 0.41 -4.74 4.99
CA ILE A 20 -1.03 -4.49 5.06
C ILE A 20 -1.36 -3.68 6.33
N ALA A 21 -0.81 -4.06 7.47
CA ALA A 21 -1.00 -3.35 8.73
C ALA A 21 -0.50 -1.89 8.65
N ILE A 22 0.65 -1.64 8.02
CA ILE A 22 1.19 -0.30 7.80
C ILE A 22 0.25 0.53 6.92
N PHE A 23 -0.29 -0.02 5.83
CA PHE A 23 -1.21 0.73 4.97
C PHE A 23 -2.54 1.03 5.64
N LEU A 24 -3.07 0.10 6.43
CA LEU A 24 -4.26 0.36 7.26
C LEU A 24 -3.98 1.45 8.28
N PHE A 25 -2.78 1.45 8.88
CA PHE A 25 -2.37 2.48 9.81
C PHE A 25 -2.23 3.86 9.14
N ILE A 26 -1.65 3.94 7.93
CA ILE A 26 -1.58 5.19 7.16
C ILE A 26 -2.98 5.66 6.79
N GLY A 27 -3.86 4.76 6.33
CA GLY A 27 -5.25 5.08 6.04
C GLY A 27 -5.97 5.64 7.27
N PHE A 28 -5.80 4.99 8.42
CA PHE A 28 -6.31 5.48 9.71
C PHE A 28 -5.77 6.88 10.05
N LEU A 29 -4.47 7.12 9.92
CA LEU A 29 -3.87 8.43 10.18
C LEU A 29 -4.42 9.52 9.26
N VAL A 30 -4.65 9.24 7.98
CA VAL A 30 -5.22 10.23 7.06
C VAL A 30 -6.69 10.49 7.38
N SER A 31 -7.47 9.46 7.68
CA SER A 31 -8.89 9.60 8.01
C SER A 31 -9.13 10.31 9.36
N PHE A 32 -8.38 9.95 10.40
CA PHE A 32 -8.59 10.47 11.75
C PHE A 32 -7.64 11.61 12.12
N GLY A 33 -6.40 11.60 11.64
CA GLY A 33 -5.42 12.65 11.93
C GLY A 33 -5.83 14.00 11.34
N VAL A 34 -6.32 14.03 10.10
CA VAL A 34 -6.79 15.29 9.49
C VAL A 34 -7.96 15.89 10.26
N VAL A 35 -8.89 15.05 10.73
CA VAL A 35 -10.05 15.49 11.51
C VAL A 35 -9.64 15.94 12.91
N PHE A 36 -8.71 15.23 13.55
CA PHE A 36 -8.19 15.59 14.86
C PHE A 36 -7.51 16.97 14.84
N PHE A 37 -6.82 17.30 13.75
CA PHE A 37 -6.17 18.60 13.57
C PHE A 37 -7.03 19.63 12.81
N ALA A 38 -8.33 19.38 12.61
CA ALA A 38 -9.17 20.22 11.77
C ALA A 38 -9.26 21.67 12.27
N GLU A 39 -9.34 21.86 13.59
CA GLU A 39 -9.40 23.18 14.22
C GLU A 39 -8.10 23.96 14.00
N GLN A 40 -6.93 23.37 14.28
CA GLN A 40 -5.64 24.04 14.04
C GLN A 40 -5.41 24.32 12.53
N ILE A 41 -5.86 23.41 11.65
CA ILE A 41 -5.77 23.61 10.19
C ILE A 41 -6.67 24.78 9.77
N ASN A 42 -7.86 24.91 10.34
CA ASN A 42 -8.76 26.02 10.04
C ASN A 42 -8.16 27.36 10.51
N GLU A 43 -7.61 27.40 11.73
CA GLU A 43 -6.96 28.59 12.29
C GLU A 43 -5.69 29.00 11.52
N SER A 44 -4.98 28.04 10.93
CA SER A 44 -3.80 28.32 10.10
C SER A 44 -4.11 29.06 8.79
N GLY A 45 -5.41 29.19 8.43
CA GLY A 45 -5.84 29.89 7.23
C GLY A 45 -5.43 29.19 5.93
N VAL A 46 -5.18 27.88 5.97
CA VAL A 46 -4.81 27.10 4.77
C VAL A 46 -6.08 26.69 4.02
N TYR A 47 -6.27 27.29 2.84
CA TYR A 47 -7.36 26.98 1.92
C TYR A 47 -6.82 26.29 0.67
N ILE A 48 -7.54 25.28 0.22
CA ILE A 48 -7.30 24.60 -1.06
C ILE A 48 -8.53 24.87 -1.92
N MET A 49 -8.36 25.44 -3.11
CA MET A 49 -9.48 25.73 -4.03
C MET A 49 -10.64 26.53 -3.38
N GLY A 50 -10.33 27.42 -2.41
CA GLY A 50 -11.32 28.24 -1.72
C GLY A 50 -12.09 27.56 -0.58
N MET A 51 -11.78 26.30 -0.25
CA MET A 51 -12.32 25.59 0.92
C MET A 51 -11.21 25.30 1.95
N PRO A 52 -11.52 25.25 3.26
CA PRO A 52 -10.51 24.92 4.25
C PRO A 52 -9.89 23.54 3.97
N ALA A 53 -8.58 23.42 4.14
CA ALA A 53 -7.82 22.25 3.69
C ALA A 53 -8.33 20.91 4.29
N HIS A 54 -8.83 20.90 5.53
CA HIS A 54 -9.38 19.71 6.15
C HIS A 54 -10.65 19.19 5.44
N TYR A 55 -11.50 20.09 4.91
CA TYR A 55 -12.65 19.69 4.09
C TYR A 55 -12.21 19.10 2.75
N TYR A 56 -11.18 19.67 2.10
CA TYR A 56 -10.66 19.13 0.85
C TYR A 56 -10.08 17.71 1.04
N MET A 57 -9.38 17.51 2.16
CA MET A 57 -8.84 16.20 2.52
C MET A 57 -9.94 15.16 2.80
N GLY A 58 -11.07 15.57 3.39
CA GLY A 58 -12.25 14.71 3.53
C GLY A 58 -12.90 14.35 2.19
N ALA A 59 -12.94 15.29 1.23
CA ALA A 59 -13.60 15.09 -0.06
C ALA A 59 -12.76 14.31 -1.08
N GLN A 60 -11.48 14.66 -1.25
CA GLN A 60 -10.58 14.05 -2.25
C GLN A 60 -9.33 13.44 -1.63
N GLY A 61 -8.91 13.90 -0.45
CA GLY A 61 -7.70 13.42 0.21
C GLY A 61 -7.69 11.91 0.40
N ALA A 62 -8.82 11.31 0.82
CA ALA A 62 -8.92 9.87 1.00
C ALA A 62 -8.68 9.07 -0.31
N VAL A 63 -9.26 9.51 -1.43
CA VAL A 63 -9.10 8.85 -2.74
C VAL A 63 -7.67 8.99 -3.23
N VAL A 64 -7.09 10.19 -3.15
CA VAL A 64 -5.71 10.45 -3.56
C VAL A 64 -4.73 9.63 -2.71
N THR A 65 -4.91 9.60 -1.39
CA THR A 65 -4.11 8.76 -0.49
C THR A 65 -4.22 7.29 -0.87
N PHE A 66 -5.43 6.80 -1.16
CA PHE A 66 -5.63 5.41 -1.57
C PHE A 66 -4.87 5.06 -2.85
N ILE A 67 -4.92 5.92 -3.87
CA ILE A 67 -4.15 5.73 -5.12
C ILE A 67 -2.65 5.71 -4.84
N VAL A 68 -2.14 6.65 -4.04
CA VAL A 68 -0.72 6.68 -3.65
C VAL A 68 -0.31 5.40 -2.93
N LEU A 69 -1.14 4.90 -2.02
CA LEU A 69 -0.89 3.64 -1.32
C LEU A 69 -0.87 2.44 -2.27
N LEU A 70 -1.71 2.41 -3.31
CA LEU A 70 -1.66 1.35 -4.33
C LEU A 70 -0.33 1.34 -5.09
N PHE A 71 0.14 2.49 -5.56
CA PHE A 71 1.43 2.59 -6.24
C PHE A 71 2.60 2.21 -5.32
N LEU A 72 2.60 2.71 -4.09
CA LEU A 72 3.60 2.33 -3.10
C LEU A 72 3.55 0.83 -2.82
N ASN A 73 2.36 0.24 -2.70
CA ASN A 73 2.23 -1.19 -2.48
C ASN A 73 2.82 -1.99 -3.64
N ALA A 74 2.55 -1.62 -4.89
CA ALA A 74 3.12 -2.29 -6.06
C ALA A 74 4.66 -2.26 -6.02
N VAL A 75 5.25 -1.07 -5.89
CA VAL A 75 6.72 -0.90 -5.86
C VAL A 75 7.36 -1.65 -4.69
N ILE A 76 6.70 -1.67 -3.53
CA ILE A 76 7.21 -2.36 -2.35
C ILE A 76 7.08 -3.88 -2.51
N ASN A 77 5.97 -4.38 -3.05
CA ASN A 77 5.79 -5.80 -3.33
C ASN A 77 6.87 -6.32 -4.28
N ASP A 78 7.19 -5.60 -5.34
CA ASP A 78 8.26 -5.98 -6.27
C ASP A 78 9.61 -6.11 -5.55
N ARG A 79 9.89 -5.22 -4.60
CA ARG A 79 11.11 -5.29 -3.77
C ARG A 79 11.09 -6.48 -2.82
N VAL A 80 9.95 -6.80 -2.23
CA VAL A 80 9.78 -7.97 -1.35
C VAL A 80 9.99 -9.24 -2.16
N ASP A 81 9.33 -9.39 -3.30
CA ASP A 81 9.41 -10.59 -4.12
C ASP A 81 10.85 -10.82 -4.61
N LYS A 82 11.57 -9.75 -5.01
CA LYS A 82 13.02 -9.79 -5.29
C LYS A 82 13.85 -10.23 -4.07
N LYS A 83 13.55 -9.71 -2.88
CA LYS A 83 14.28 -10.05 -1.64
C LYS A 83 14.14 -11.52 -1.26
N PHE A 84 13.00 -12.13 -1.56
CA PHE A 84 12.74 -13.54 -1.28
C PHE A 84 13.09 -14.47 -2.46
N GLY A 85 13.70 -13.93 -3.53
CA GLY A 85 14.11 -14.71 -4.70
C GLY A 85 12.94 -15.34 -5.45
N ILE A 86 11.77 -14.71 -5.39
CA ILE A 86 10.61 -15.08 -6.19
C ILE A 86 10.89 -14.55 -7.59
N ASP A 87 11.40 -15.45 -8.44
CA ASP A 87 11.76 -15.14 -9.81
C ASP A 87 10.50 -15.13 -10.68
N GLU A 88 10.11 -13.94 -11.09
CA GLU A 88 8.92 -13.68 -11.91
C GLU A 88 8.98 -14.42 -13.25
N SER A 89 10.20 -14.62 -13.79
CA SER A 89 10.46 -15.39 -15.01
C SER A 89 10.00 -16.85 -14.92
N ARG A 90 10.01 -17.43 -13.71
CA ARG A 90 9.58 -18.81 -13.48
C ARG A 90 8.05 -18.94 -13.45
N ASN A 91 7.34 -17.89 -13.06
CA ASN A 91 5.88 -17.85 -13.11
C ASN A 91 5.38 -17.64 -14.55
N GLU A 92 6.06 -16.82 -15.35
CA GLU A 92 5.74 -16.64 -16.78
C GLU A 92 5.91 -17.93 -17.60
N GLN A 93 6.97 -18.71 -17.34
CA GLN A 93 7.18 -20.00 -18.03
C GLN A 93 6.09 -21.03 -17.71
N ILE A 94 5.61 -21.08 -16.47
CA ILE A 94 4.52 -21.99 -16.07
C ILE A 94 3.19 -21.58 -16.74
N SER A 95 2.92 -20.27 -16.86
CA SER A 95 1.72 -19.78 -17.55
C SER A 95 1.75 -20.04 -19.06
N LYS A 96 2.92 -19.90 -19.72
CA LYS A 96 3.07 -20.21 -21.15
C LYS A 96 2.93 -21.71 -21.43
N THR A 97 3.53 -22.57 -20.60
CA THR A 97 3.47 -24.03 -20.78
C THR A 97 2.06 -24.61 -20.56
N GLY A 98 1.20 -23.96 -19.78
CA GLY A 98 -0.19 -24.37 -19.58
C GLY A 98 -1.17 -23.93 -20.68
N THR A 99 -0.73 -23.12 -21.64
CA THR A 99 -1.57 -22.64 -22.77
C THR A 99 -1.36 -23.49 -24.04
N ASP A 100 -0.35 -24.36 -24.05
CA ASP A 100 0.01 -25.25 -25.16
C ASP A 100 -0.58 -26.68 -25.03
N HIS A 101 -1.66 -26.85 -24.26
CA HIS A 101 -2.42 -28.11 -24.14
C HIS A 101 -3.90 -27.92 -24.44
#